data_AF-A0A519LD56-F1
#
_entry.id   AF-A0A519LD56-F1
#
_cell.length_a   1.000
_cell.length_b   1.000
_cell.length_c   1.000
_cell.angle_alpha   90.00
_cell.angle_beta   90.00
_cell.angle_gamma   90.00
#
_symmetry.space_group_name_H-M   'P 1'
#
loop_
_entity.id
_entity.type
_entity.pdbx_description
1 polymer ?
#
loop_
_entity_poly.entity_id
_entity_poly.type
_entity_poly.pdbx_seq_one_letter_code
_entity_poly.pdbx_strand_id
1 'polypeptide(L)'
;MSGLSPASMPEWARHLGKALLAGAVFGIVGYGVGHYAAEVFPGLAPDLSGLRWADVVAGFVGAVLLIACLATTLSTFNRPGLGRLLKLEGPAGDDEVRDVRTQAAILGLSAIIMVLPMILSGIGLPATASLALVGLLLAAHTALNVRLYRSVDELFRRVVIEAGALTFWLGQGLLFIWAAAERLAVAPPITAWDIYVVLMAVYLTVSTVVTIRRGLA
;
A
#
# COMPACT_ATOMS: atom_id res chain seq x y z
N MET A 1 -31.36 -13.56 37.85
CA MET A 1 -31.34 -12.84 36.57
C MET A 1 -29.90 -12.75 36.11
N SER A 2 -29.49 -13.65 35.21
CA SER A 2 -28.12 -13.74 34.68
C SER A 2 -27.88 -12.58 33.71
N GLY A 3 -27.06 -11.62 34.11
CA GLY A 3 -26.60 -10.54 33.24
C GLY A 3 -25.76 -11.12 32.11
N LEU A 4 -26.30 -11.08 30.89
CA LEU A 4 -25.54 -11.32 29.67
C LEU A 4 -24.51 -10.20 29.57
N SER A 5 -23.26 -10.50 29.91
CA SER A 5 -22.12 -9.64 29.57
C SER A 5 -22.12 -9.47 28.05
N PRO A 6 -22.05 -8.24 27.50
CA PRO A 6 -21.95 -8.05 26.07
C PRO A 6 -20.70 -8.78 25.58
N ALA A 7 -20.89 -9.70 24.63
CA ALA A 7 -19.80 -10.47 24.04
C ALA A 7 -18.69 -9.50 23.61
N SER A 8 -17.53 -9.59 24.25
CA SER A 8 -16.38 -8.75 23.92
C SER A 8 -16.03 -8.99 22.46
N MET A 9 -16.17 -7.96 21.62
CA MET A 9 -15.84 -8.07 20.20
C MET A 9 -14.46 -8.71 20.02
N PRO A 10 -14.33 -9.72 19.13
CA PRO A 10 -13.04 -10.32 18.78
C PRO A 10 -12.04 -9.24 18.40
N GLU A 11 -10.78 -9.38 18.81
CA GLU A 11 -9.75 -8.35 18.59
C GLU A 11 -9.58 -8.02 17.10
N TRP A 12 -9.69 -9.01 16.21
CA TRP A 12 -9.64 -8.79 14.76
C TRP A 12 -10.77 -7.88 14.26
N ALA A 13 -11.99 -7.99 14.81
CA ALA A 13 -13.12 -7.16 14.44
C ALA A 13 -12.92 -5.70 14.89
N ARG A 14 -12.24 -5.51 16.03
CA ARG A 14 -11.86 -4.19 16.54
C ARG A 14 -10.80 -3.52 15.67
N HIS A 15 -9.78 -4.27 15.23
CA HIS A 15 -8.77 -3.77 14.31
C HIS A 15 -9.36 -3.44 12.94
N LEU A 16 -10.24 -4.30 12.43
CA LEU A 16 -10.99 -4.04 11.19
C LEU A 16 -11.85 -2.78 11.32
N GLY A 17 -12.59 -2.62 12.42
CA GLY A 17 -13.39 -1.42 12.69
C GLY A 17 -12.54 -0.14 12.75
N LYS A 18 -11.37 -0.19 13.39
CA LYS A 18 -10.42 0.93 13.41
C LYS A 18 -9.88 1.25 12.01
N ALA A 19 -9.56 0.25 11.20
CA ALA A 19 -9.09 0.43 9.84
C ALA A 19 -10.17 1.04 8.93
N LEU A 20 -11.43 0.58 9.05
CA LEU A 20 -12.57 1.15 8.34
C LEU A 20 -12.84 2.60 8.76
N LEU A 21 -12.79 2.90 10.06
CA LEU A 21 -12.95 4.26 10.57
C LEU A 21 -11.84 5.17 10.06
N ALA A 22 -10.58 4.72 10.12
CA ALA A 22 -9.45 5.46 9.56
C ALA A 22 -9.67 5.72 8.06
N GLY A 23 -10.03 4.69 7.30
CA GLY A 23 -10.34 4.81 5.87
C GLY A 23 -11.45 5.83 5.59
N ALA A 24 -12.53 5.83 6.37
CA ALA A 24 -13.63 6.78 6.24
C ALA A 24 -13.17 8.22 6.55
N VAL A 25 -12.41 8.43 7.63
CA VAL A 25 -11.85 9.75 8.00
C VAL A 25 -10.91 10.26 6.90
N PHE A 26 -9.98 9.43 6.43
CA PHE A 26 -9.08 9.79 5.33
C PHE A 26 -9.84 10.07 4.03
N GLY A 27 -10.90 9.32 3.74
CA GLY A 27 -11.77 9.56 2.59
C GLY A 27 -12.48 10.92 2.65
N ILE A 28 -13.07 11.27 3.79
CA ILE A 28 -13.73 12.57 4.00
C ILE A 28 -12.74 13.72 3.90
N VAL A 29 -11.59 13.61 4.58
CA VAL A 29 -10.54 14.63 4.54
C VAL A 29 -9.98 14.77 3.13
N GLY A 30 -9.71 13.66 2.44
CA GLY A 30 -9.23 13.66 1.05
C GLY A 30 -10.22 14.31 0.08
N TYR A 31 -11.51 14.00 0.20
CA TYR A 31 -12.55 14.65 -0.58
C TYR A 31 -12.60 16.16 -0.31
N GLY A 32 -12.59 16.57 0.97
CA GLY A 32 -12.62 17.98 1.34
C GLY A 32 -11.42 18.77 0.82
N VAL A 33 -10.22 18.22 0.94
CA VAL A 33 -8.99 18.82 0.40
C VAL A 33 -9.02 18.90 -1.11
N GLY A 34 -9.47 17.83 -1.79
CA GLY A 34 -9.59 17.80 -3.25
C GLY A 34 -10.62 18.80 -3.78
N HIS A 35 -11.78 18.91 -3.11
CA HIS A 35 -12.83 19.85 -3.45
C HIS A 35 -12.35 21.30 -3.29
N TYR A 36 -11.76 21.63 -2.15
CA TYR A 36 -11.18 22.95 -1.89
C TYR A 36 -10.07 23.30 -2.90
N ALA A 37 -9.18 22.34 -3.23
CA ALA A 37 -8.14 22.56 -4.22
C ALA A 37 -8.73 22.83 -5.63
N ALA A 38 -9.82 22.16 -6.01
CA ALA A 38 -10.51 22.41 -7.27
C ALA A 38 -11.21 23.79 -7.31
N GLU A 39 -11.72 24.27 -6.17
CA GLU A 39 -12.29 25.62 -6.05
C GLU A 39 -11.23 26.72 -6.14
N VAL A 40 -10.09 26.54 -5.47
CA VAL A 40 -8.98 27.52 -5.43
C VAL A 40 -8.20 27.51 -6.74
N PHE A 41 -8.10 26.37 -7.41
CA PHE A 41 -7.38 26.20 -8.66
C PHE A 41 -8.29 25.57 -9.73
N PRO A 42 -9.23 26.33 -10.32
CA PRO A 42 -10.21 25.80 -11.27
C PRO A 42 -9.58 25.23 -12.55
N GLY A 43 -8.35 25.65 -12.91
CA GLY A 43 -7.58 25.08 -14.03
C GLY A 43 -6.86 23.76 -13.70
N LEU A 44 -6.89 23.32 -12.44
CA LEU A 44 -6.30 22.07 -11.94
C LEU A 44 -7.35 20.99 -11.67
N ALA A 45 -8.65 21.28 -11.90
CA ALA A 45 -9.71 20.29 -11.73
C ALA A 45 -9.50 19.15 -12.75
N PRO A 46 -9.10 17.94 -12.29
CA PRO A 46 -8.84 16.86 -13.21
C PRO A 46 -10.15 16.39 -13.83
N ASP A 47 -10.13 16.01 -15.10
CA ASP A 47 -11.27 15.35 -15.73
C ASP A 47 -11.45 13.96 -15.09
N LEU A 48 -12.50 13.84 -14.28
CA LEU A 48 -12.85 12.61 -13.56
C LEU A 48 -13.74 11.67 -14.39
N SER A 49 -14.16 12.06 -15.60
CA SER A 49 -15.08 11.27 -16.42
C SER A 49 -14.52 9.92 -16.88
N GLY A 50 -13.18 9.79 -16.91
CA GLY A 50 -12.46 8.56 -17.23
C GLY A 50 -12.02 7.72 -16.01
N LEU A 51 -12.34 8.14 -14.79
CA LEU A 51 -11.82 7.52 -13.57
C LEU A 51 -12.50 6.16 -13.29
N ARG A 52 -11.72 5.08 -13.22
CA ARG A 52 -12.22 3.74 -12.88
C ARG A 52 -12.22 3.53 -11.37
N TRP A 53 -12.97 2.54 -10.88
CA TRP A 53 -12.92 2.17 -9.46
C TRP A 53 -11.50 1.74 -9.02
N ALA A 54 -10.76 1.07 -9.91
CA ALA A 54 -9.38 0.66 -9.65
C ALA A 54 -8.46 1.86 -9.47
N ASP A 55 -8.71 2.96 -10.18
CA ASP A 55 -7.97 4.20 -10.07
C ASP A 55 -8.16 4.87 -8.70
N VAL A 56 -9.39 4.82 -8.16
CA VAL A 56 -9.70 5.29 -6.80
C VAL A 56 -8.95 4.47 -5.75
N VAL A 57 -8.97 3.13 -5.88
CA VAL A 57 -8.27 2.23 -4.95
C VAL A 57 -6.75 2.42 -5.07
N ALA A 58 -6.22 2.59 -6.28
CA ALA A 58 -4.81 2.86 -6.53
C ALA A 58 -4.37 4.19 -5.91
N GLY A 59 -5.17 5.24 -6.07
CA GLY A 59 -4.96 6.54 -5.42
C GLY A 59 -4.93 6.42 -3.89
N PHE A 60 -5.89 5.69 -3.31
CA PHE A 60 -5.94 5.44 -1.87
C PHE A 60 -4.71 4.67 -1.37
N VAL A 61 -4.35 3.57 -2.02
CA VAL A 61 -3.15 2.78 -1.69
C VAL A 61 -1.90 3.63 -1.81
N GLY A 62 -1.79 4.42 -2.89
CA GLY A 62 -0.69 5.38 -3.09
C GLY A 62 -0.60 6.39 -1.94
N ALA A 63 -1.72 6.95 -1.50
CA ALA A 63 -1.75 7.87 -0.36
C ALA A 63 -1.32 7.20 0.95
N VAL A 64 -1.78 5.98 1.24
CA VAL A 64 -1.35 5.21 2.42
C VAL A 64 0.16 4.96 2.39
N LEU A 65 0.70 4.55 1.24
CA LEU A 65 2.13 4.31 1.06
C LEU A 65 2.95 5.59 1.20
N LEU A 66 2.42 6.73 0.73
CA LEU A 66 3.06 8.04 0.90
C LEU A 66 3.06 8.48 2.37
N ILE A 67 1.97 8.28 3.11
CA ILE A 67 1.91 8.55 4.55
C ILE A 67 2.92 7.65 5.28
N ALA A 68 2.99 6.37 4.94
CA ALA A 68 3.96 5.45 5.50
C ALA A 68 5.40 5.90 5.19
N CYS A 69 5.69 6.30 3.94
CA CYS A 69 6.98 6.88 3.55
C CYS A 69 7.37 8.07 4.42
N LEU A 70 6.44 9.02 4.63
CA LEU A 70 6.67 10.19 5.48
C LEU A 70 6.92 9.79 6.93
N ALA A 71 6.07 8.93 7.50
CA ALA A 71 6.21 8.45 8.87
C ALA A 71 7.55 7.73 9.09
N THR A 72 7.94 6.83 8.18
CA THR A 72 9.21 6.11 8.20
C THR A 72 10.40 7.04 8.00
N THR A 73 10.28 8.08 7.16
CA THR A 73 11.33 9.09 7.01
C THR A 73 11.50 9.88 8.31
N LEU A 74 10.39 10.33 8.90
CA LEU A 74 10.39 11.13 10.12
C LEU A 74 10.96 10.36 11.32
N SER A 75 10.73 9.04 11.40
CA SER A 75 11.31 8.22 12.47
C SER A 75 12.84 8.20 12.45
N THR A 76 13.47 8.47 11.30
CA THR A 76 14.95 8.49 11.18
C THR A 76 15.62 9.69 11.85
N PHE A 77 14.87 10.76 12.14
CA PHE A 77 15.41 11.94 12.84
C PHE A 77 15.54 11.75 14.36
N ASN A 78 14.87 10.74 14.93
CA ASN A 78 14.90 10.44 16.35
C ASN A 78 15.58 9.08 16.60
N ARG A 79 16.93 9.04 16.64
CA ARG A 79 17.69 7.79 16.82
C ARG A 79 17.32 6.98 18.07
N PRO A 80 17.10 7.59 19.26
CA PRO A 80 16.60 6.85 20.42
C PRO A 80 15.19 6.29 20.21
N GLY A 81 14.30 7.06 19.58
CA GLY A 81 12.95 6.60 19.22
C GLY A 81 12.98 5.43 18.24
N LEU A 82 13.83 5.52 17.22
CA LEU A 82 14.02 4.48 16.22
C LEU A 82 14.61 3.21 16.84
N GLY A 83 15.59 3.34 17.74
CA GLY A 83 16.16 2.19 18.46
C GLY A 83 15.10 1.41 19.25
N ARG A 84 14.16 2.12 19.91
CA ARG A 84 13.03 1.48 20.60
C ARG A 84 12.05 0.79 19.63
N LEU A 85 11.76 1.43 18.50
CA LEU A 85 10.88 0.87 17.47
C LEU A 85 11.47 -0.41 16.84
N LEU A 86 12.78 -0.42 16.64
CA LEU A 86 13.54 -1.56 16.13
C LEU A 86 13.93 -2.58 17.22
N LYS A 87 13.54 -2.34 18.48
CA LYS A 87 13.85 -3.20 19.65
C LYS A 87 15.36 -3.43 19.85
N LEU A 88 16.17 -2.40 19.62
CA LEU A 88 17.62 -2.41 19.85
C LEU A 88 17.95 -2.13 21.33
N GLU A 89 19.12 -2.57 21.77
CA GLU A 89 19.64 -2.30 23.13
C GLU A 89 20.12 -0.85 23.34
N GLY A 90 20.00 0.00 22.32
CA GLY A 90 20.43 1.40 22.36
C GLY A 90 19.86 2.26 21.22
N PRO A 91 20.38 3.49 21.02
CA PRO A 91 20.01 4.32 19.88
C PRO A 91 20.34 3.62 18.56
N ALA A 92 19.52 3.84 17.52
CA ALA A 92 19.80 3.30 16.19
C ALA A 92 21.14 3.83 15.64
N GLY A 93 21.95 2.92 15.12
CA GLY A 93 23.20 3.22 14.43
C GLY A 93 22.97 3.72 13.00
N ASP A 94 24.08 3.98 12.30
CA ASP A 94 24.02 4.56 10.96
C ASP A 94 23.51 3.56 9.91
N ASP A 95 23.80 2.27 10.09
CA ASP A 95 23.32 1.21 9.19
C ASP A 95 21.80 1.01 9.32
N GLU A 96 21.25 1.00 10.54
CA GLU A 96 19.80 0.90 10.75
C GLU A 96 19.07 2.13 10.19
N VAL A 97 19.62 3.32 10.39
CA VAL A 97 19.08 4.55 9.80
C VAL A 97 19.10 4.47 8.27
N ARG A 98 20.17 3.96 7.66
CA ARG A 98 20.28 3.79 6.21
C ARG A 98 19.24 2.80 5.67
N ASP A 99 19.03 1.69 6.36
CA ASP A 99 18.09 0.65 5.95
C ASP A 99 16.64 1.14 6.08
N VAL A 100 16.32 1.87 7.15
CA VAL A 100 15.00 2.51 7.34
C VAL A 100 14.76 3.61 6.29
N ARG A 101 15.78 4.39 5.92
CA ARG A 101 15.68 5.35 4.81
C ARG A 101 15.47 4.66 3.46
N THR A 102 16.11 3.52 3.25
CA THR A 102 15.91 2.70 2.04
C THR A 102 14.47 2.17 1.99
N GLN A 103 13.93 1.69 3.12
CA GLN A 103 12.53 1.30 3.23
C GLN A 103 11.58 2.48 2.95
N ALA A 104 11.87 3.68 3.48
CA ALA A 104 11.08 4.87 3.19
C ALA A 104 11.09 5.21 1.69
N ALA A 105 12.26 5.15 1.04
CA ALA A 105 12.39 5.37 -0.40
C ALA A 105 11.57 4.35 -1.21
N ILE A 106 11.58 3.07 -0.81
CA ILE A 106 10.75 2.02 -1.43
C ILE A 106 9.26 2.35 -1.28
N LEU A 107 8.81 2.76 -0.09
CA LEU A 107 7.40 3.14 0.14
C LEU A 107 6.99 4.34 -0.72
N GLY A 108 7.81 5.38 -0.77
CA GLY A 108 7.56 6.56 -1.60
C GLY A 108 7.52 6.22 -3.09
N LEU A 109 8.45 5.40 -3.57
CA LEU A 109 8.48 4.97 -4.96
C LEU A 109 7.30 4.05 -5.30
N SER A 110 6.85 3.21 -4.35
CA SER A 110 5.63 2.41 -4.49
C SER A 110 4.40 3.29 -4.64
N ALA A 111 4.29 4.36 -3.84
CA ALA A 111 3.21 5.33 -3.95
C ALA A 111 3.19 6.00 -5.34
N ILE A 112 4.36 6.42 -5.84
CA ILE A 112 4.50 7.02 -7.16
C ILE A 112 4.08 6.02 -8.24
N ILE A 113 4.66 4.81 -8.26
CA ILE A 113 4.36 3.79 -9.28
C ILE A 113 2.87 3.44 -9.30
N MET A 114 2.19 3.45 -8.15
CA MET A 114 0.77 3.14 -8.04
C MET A 114 -0.14 4.18 -8.71
N VAL A 115 0.22 5.46 -8.64
CA VAL A 115 -0.63 6.57 -9.15
C VAL A 115 -0.18 7.04 -10.53
N LEU A 116 1.10 6.83 -10.87
CA LEU A 116 1.71 7.40 -12.06
C LEU A 116 1.03 7.00 -13.38
N PRO A 117 0.63 5.73 -13.64
CA PRO A 117 -0.03 5.37 -14.90
C PRO A 117 -1.29 6.21 -15.18
N MET A 118 -2.09 6.50 -14.14
CA MET A 118 -3.29 7.34 -14.26
C MET A 118 -2.92 8.77 -14.64
N ILE A 119 -1.91 9.35 -13.98
CA ILE A 119 -1.44 10.71 -14.27
C ILE A 119 -0.92 10.78 -15.71
N LEU A 120 -0.09 9.82 -16.12
CA LEU A 120 0.50 9.76 -17.45
C LEU A 120 -0.56 9.64 -18.55
N SER A 121 -1.64 8.90 -18.30
CA SER A 121 -2.77 8.82 -19.24
C SER A 121 -3.51 10.15 -19.41
N GLY A 122 -3.53 11.00 -18.38
CA GLY A 122 -4.23 12.29 -18.41
C GLY A 122 -3.45 13.43 -19.08
N ILE A 123 -2.11 13.38 -19.08
CA ILE A 123 -1.26 14.47 -19.59
C ILE A 123 -0.83 14.33 -21.05
N GLY A 124 -1.32 13.30 -21.76
CA GLY A 124 -1.11 13.13 -23.21
C GLY A 124 0.32 12.77 -23.63
N LEU A 125 1.14 12.24 -22.73
CA LEU A 125 2.48 11.73 -23.06
C LEU A 125 2.38 10.49 -23.98
N PRO A 126 3.30 10.31 -24.96
CA PRO A 126 3.31 9.13 -25.81
C PRO A 126 3.37 7.83 -25.00
N ALA A 127 2.53 6.85 -25.33
CA ALA A 127 2.38 5.61 -24.57
C ALA A 127 3.71 4.87 -24.35
N THR A 128 4.60 4.88 -25.34
CA THR A 128 5.93 4.26 -25.25
C THR A 128 6.84 4.97 -24.24
N ALA A 129 6.81 6.31 -24.19
CA ALA A 129 7.56 7.09 -23.22
C ALA A 129 7.02 6.89 -21.80
N SER A 130 5.69 6.88 -21.65
CA SER A 130 5.02 6.59 -20.39
C SER A 130 5.37 5.20 -19.84
N LEU A 131 5.32 4.18 -20.70
CA LEU A 131 5.69 2.81 -20.34
C LEU A 131 7.18 2.69 -19.98
N ALA A 132 8.07 3.37 -20.73
CA ALA A 132 9.49 3.38 -20.43
C ALA A 132 9.79 4.01 -19.07
N LEU A 133 9.13 5.12 -18.72
CA LEU A 133 9.25 5.76 -17.42
C LEU A 133 8.77 4.84 -16.28
N VAL A 134 7.60 4.21 -16.43
CA VAL A 134 7.08 3.24 -15.44
C VAL A 134 8.05 2.07 -15.29
N GLY A 135 8.58 1.54 -16.41
CA GLY A 135 9.56 0.45 -16.39
C GLY A 135 10.86 0.83 -15.68
N LEU A 136 11.37 2.04 -15.91
CA LEU A 136 12.57 2.55 -15.23
C LEU A 136 12.35 2.66 -13.71
N LEU A 137 11.21 3.22 -13.30
CA LEU A 137 10.87 3.35 -11.89
C LEU A 137 10.69 1.98 -11.23
N LEU A 138 10.06 1.02 -11.93
CA LEU A 138 9.92 -0.36 -11.46
C LEU A 138 11.29 -1.04 -11.30
N ALA A 139 12.22 -0.82 -12.23
CA ALA A 139 13.57 -1.35 -12.12
C ALA A 139 14.33 -0.76 -10.92
N ALA A 140 14.26 0.56 -10.72
CA ALA A 140 14.83 1.22 -9.55
C ALA A 140 14.20 0.71 -8.25
N HIS A 141 12.87 0.57 -8.22
CA HIS A 141 12.12 0.02 -7.08
C HIS A 141 12.55 -1.41 -6.75
N THR A 142 12.68 -2.25 -7.76
CA THR A 142 13.13 -3.64 -7.60
C THR A 142 14.55 -3.69 -7.07
N ALA A 143 15.46 -2.85 -7.59
CA ALA A 143 16.84 -2.80 -7.13
C ALA A 143 16.95 -2.40 -5.64
N LEU A 144 16.17 -1.42 -5.19
CA LEU A 144 16.11 -1.02 -3.78
C LEU A 144 15.55 -2.14 -2.90
N ASN A 145 14.47 -2.81 -3.33
CA ASN A 145 13.91 -3.95 -2.60
C ASN A 145 14.91 -5.10 -2.46
N VAL A 146 15.63 -5.44 -3.53
CA VAL A 146 16.66 -6.48 -3.49
C VAL A 146 17.80 -6.08 -2.56
N ARG A 147 18.23 -4.82 -2.58
CA ARG A 147 19.26 -4.31 -1.68
C ARG A 147 18.83 -4.44 -0.22
N LEU A 148 17.61 -4.00 0.12
CA LEU A 148 17.08 -4.11 1.48
C LEU A 148 16.90 -5.57 1.91
N TYR A 149 16.35 -6.43 1.03
CA TYR A 149 16.17 -7.86 1.31
C TYR A 149 17.50 -8.56 1.64
N ARG A 150 18.61 -8.09 1.07
CA ARG A 150 19.95 -8.61 1.37
C ARG A 150 20.50 -8.11 2.70
N SER A 151 20.10 -6.93 3.18
CA SER A 151 20.60 -6.36 4.45
C SER A 151 19.82 -6.82 5.68
N VAL A 152 18.53 -7.15 5.52
CA VAL A 152 17.67 -7.62 6.61
C VAL A 152 17.98 -9.05 7.07
N ASP A 153 17.57 -9.33 8.30
CA ASP A 153 17.75 -10.61 8.97
C ASP A 153 16.85 -11.74 8.40
N GLU A 154 17.11 -12.96 8.86
CA GLU A 154 16.37 -14.14 8.41
C GLU A 154 14.90 -14.14 8.87
N LEU A 155 14.59 -13.49 10.00
CA LEU A 155 13.22 -13.36 10.48
C LEU A 155 12.38 -12.53 9.51
N PHE A 156 12.90 -11.37 9.08
CA PHE A 156 12.24 -10.51 8.10
C PHE A 156 12.08 -11.22 6.76
N ARG A 157 13.10 -11.93 6.28
CA ARG A 157 13.00 -12.72 5.04
C ARG A 157 11.87 -13.75 5.09
N ARG A 158 11.72 -14.44 6.23
CA ARG A 158 10.61 -15.39 6.43
C ARG A 158 9.25 -14.72 6.41
N VAL A 159 9.13 -13.52 7.00
CA VAL A 159 7.88 -12.73 6.95
C VAL A 159 7.53 -12.34 5.51
N VAL A 160 8.51 -11.89 4.72
CA VAL A 160 8.31 -11.57 3.30
C VAL A 160 7.85 -12.80 2.51
N ILE A 161 8.49 -13.95 2.71
CA ILE A 161 8.14 -15.20 2.02
C ILE A 161 6.73 -15.68 2.43
N GLU A 162 6.39 -15.62 3.72
CA GLU A 162 5.06 -16.00 4.22
C GLU A 162 3.96 -15.08 3.66
N ALA A 163 4.18 -13.77 3.69
CA ALA A 163 3.25 -12.81 3.10
C ALA A 163 3.10 -13.03 1.59
N GLY A 164 4.20 -13.31 0.89
CA GLY A 164 4.19 -13.64 -0.53
C GLY A 164 3.40 -14.91 -0.85
N ALA A 165 3.63 -15.99 -0.09
CA ALA A 165 2.92 -17.26 -0.28
C ALA A 165 1.41 -17.13 -0.02
N LEU A 166 1.02 -16.45 1.06
CA LEU A 166 -0.39 -16.19 1.37
C LEU A 166 -1.06 -15.32 0.29
N THR A 167 -0.38 -14.25 -0.13
CA THR A 167 -0.87 -13.37 -1.21
C THR A 167 -1.04 -14.14 -2.52
N PHE A 168 -0.07 -15.00 -2.87
CA PHE A 168 -0.14 -15.84 -4.05
C PHE A 168 -1.37 -16.75 -4.03
N TRP A 169 -1.58 -17.50 -2.94
CA TRP A 169 -2.72 -18.41 -2.85
C TRP A 169 -4.07 -17.69 -2.84
N LEU A 170 -4.19 -16.59 -2.09
CA LEU A 170 -5.41 -15.79 -2.05
C LEU A 170 -5.69 -15.12 -3.40
N GLY A 171 -4.66 -14.51 -4.01
CA GLY A 171 -4.77 -13.86 -5.31
C GLY A 171 -5.13 -14.85 -6.41
N GLN A 172 -4.45 -15.99 -6.48
CA GLN A 172 -4.72 -17.03 -7.46
C GLN A 172 -6.14 -17.62 -7.31
N GLY A 173 -6.56 -17.89 -6.07
CA GLY A 173 -7.92 -18.37 -5.79
C GLY A 173 -9.00 -17.36 -6.20
N LEU A 174 -8.83 -16.10 -5.83
CA LEU A 174 -9.76 -15.03 -6.18
C LEU A 174 -9.83 -14.82 -7.69
N LEU A 175 -8.68 -14.78 -8.37
CA LEU A 175 -8.61 -14.64 -9.83
C LEU A 175 -9.23 -15.84 -10.56
N PHE A 176 -9.01 -17.06 -10.06
CA PHE A 176 -9.64 -18.23 -10.65
C PHE A 176 -11.17 -18.19 -10.55
N ILE A 177 -11.71 -17.85 -9.37
CA ILE A 177 -13.16 -17.72 -9.17
C ILE A 177 -13.72 -16.63 -10.10
N TRP A 178 -13.05 -15.49 -10.20
CA TRP A 178 -13.49 -14.40 -11.06
C TRP A 178 -13.44 -14.79 -12.55
N ALA A 179 -12.36 -15.41 -13.00
CA ALA A 179 -12.21 -15.89 -14.37
C ALA A 179 -13.27 -16.96 -14.72
N ALA A 180 -13.61 -17.85 -13.79
CA ALA A 180 -14.71 -18.79 -13.96
C ALA A 180 -16.06 -18.08 -14.07
N ALA A 181 -16.31 -17.07 -13.23
CA ALA A 181 -17.53 -16.27 -13.28
C ALA A 181 -17.65 -15.49 -14.60
N GLU A 182 -16.56 -14.89 -15.11
CA GLU A 182 -16.52 -14.28 -16.45
C GLU A 182 -16.83 -15.29 -17.54
N ARG A 183 -16.21 -16.47 -17.49
CA ARG A 183 -16.43 -17.54 -18.48
C ARG A 183 -17.86 -18.05 -18.49
N LEU A 184 -18.55 -18.01 -17.35
CA LEU A 184 -19.95 -18.36 -17.19
C LEU A 184 -20.92 -17.18 -17.43
N ALA A 185 -20.40 -16.00 -17.82
CA ALA A 185 -21.16 -14.76 -18.02
C ALA A 185 -21.89 -14.26 -16.75
N VAL A 186 -21.39 -14.60 -15.56
CA VAL A 186 -21.90 -14.17 -14.25
C VAL A 186 -21.22 -12.89 -13.77
N ALA A 187 -19.98 -12.64 -14.21
CA ALA A 187 -19.21 -11.45 -13.85
C ALA A 187 -18.75 -10.67 -15.10
N PRO A 188 -18.58 -9.33 -14.99
CA PRO A 188 -18.05 -8.52 -16.08
C PRO A 188 -16.54 -8.71 -16.27
N PRO A 189 -16.01 -8.46 -17.48
CA PRO A 189 -14.58 -8.54 -17.74
C PRO A 189 -13.78 -7.50 -16.95
N ILE A 190 -12.67 -7.92 -16.36
CA ILE A 190 -11.69 -7.04 -15.70
C ILE A 190 -10.42 -6.87 -16.53
N THR A 191 -9.72 -5.76 -16.33
CA THR A 191 -8.46 -5.45 -17.00
C THR A 191 -7.26 -5.87 -16.16
N ALA A 192 -6.07 -5.94 -16.78
CA ALA A 192 -4.82 -6.18 -16.07
C ALA A 192 -4.54 -5.15 -14.96
N TRP A 193 -4.98 -3.90 -15.16
CA TRP A 193 -4.88 -2.85 -14.14
C TRP A 193 -5.76 -3.15 -12.92
N ASP A 194 -7.02 -3.52 -13.14
CA ASP A 194 -7.95 -3.89 -12.07
C ASP A 194 -7.37 -5.05 -11.22
N ILE A 195 -6.79 -6.05 -11.89
CA ILE A 195 -6.12 -7.19 -11.24
C ILE A 195 -4.92 -6.74 -10.40
N TYR A 196 -4.06 -5.90 -10.95
CA TYR A 196 -2.86 -5.41 -10.25
C TYR A 196 -3.23 -4.63 -8.99
N VAL A 197 -4.22 -3.75 -9.07
CA VAL A 197 -4.67 -2.93 -7.95
C VAL A 197 -5.22 -3.80 -6.81
N VAL A 198 -6.05 -4.79 -7.13
CA VAL A 198 -6.57 -5.75 -6.14
C VAL A 198 -5.45 -6.57 -5.53
N LEU A 199 -4.53 -7.09 -6.35
CA LEU A 199 -3.39 -7.87 -5.89
C LEU A 199 -2.54 -7.06 -4.90
N MET A 200 -2.28 -5.78 -5.19
CA MET A 200 -1.53 -4.91 -4.30
C MET A 200 -2.26 -4.65 -2.97
N ALA A 201 -3.57 -4.40 -3.01
CA ALA A 201 -4.38 -4.22 -1.81
C ALA A 201 -4.37 -5.48 -0.92
N VAL A 202 -4.52 -6.67 -1.53
CA VAL A 202 -4.41 -7.96 -0.84
C VAL A 202 -3.02 -8.14 -0.26
N TYR A 203 -1.96 -7.90 -1.05
CA TYR A 203 -0.57 -7.99 -0.63
C TYR A 203 -0.29 -7.14 0.62
N LEU A 204 -0.69 -5.86 0.61
CA LEU A 204 -0.46 -4.95 1.73
C LEU A 204 -1.24 -5.38 2.97
N THR A 205 -2.47 -5.87 2.79
CA THR A 205 -3.30 -6.38 3.90
C THR A 205 -2.65 -7.61 4.52
N VAL A 206 -2.27 -8.59 3.70
CA VAL A 206 -1.62 -9.83 4.15
C VAL A 206 -0.27 -9.52 4.81
N SER A 207 0.55 -8.67 4.19
CA SER A 207 1.84 -8.25 4.73
C SER A 207 1.70 -7.59 6.11
N THR A 208 0.71 -6.73 6.28
CA THR A 208 0.40 -6.11 7.58
C THR A 208 -0.01 -7.16 8.61
N VAL A 209 -0.91 -8.08 8.26
CA VAL A 209 -1.37 -9.15 9.15
C VAL A 209 -0.23 -10.06 9.58
N VAL A 210 0.63 -10.50 8.65
CA VAL A 210 1.79 -11.35 8.97
C VAL A 210 2.77 -10.63 9.87
N THR A 211 3.06 -9.35 9.57
CA THR A 211 3.96 -8.51 10.38
C THR A 211 3.47 -8.38 11.84
N ILE A 212 2.17 -8.10 12.03
CA ILE A 212 1.55 -8.01 13.37
C ILE A 212 1.61 -9.37 14.08
N ARG A 213 1.25 -10.46 13.40
CA ARG A 213 1.27 -11.82 13.99
C ARG A 213 2.66 -12.26 14.46
N ARG A 214 3.70 -11.74 13.82
CA ARG A 214 5.11 -12.02 14.14
C ARG A 214 5.68 -11.05 15.18
N GLY A 215 4.89 -10.09 15.67
CA GLY A 215 5.30 -9.13 16.69
C GLY A 215 6.32 -8.09 16.19
N LEU A 216 6.33 -7.82 14.89
CA LEU A 216 7.23 -6.86 14.25
C LEU A 216 6.62 -5.45 14.10
N ALA A 217 5.31 -5.31 14.30
CA ALA A 217 4.56 -4.05 14.28
C ALA A 217 3.73 -3.87 15.54
#